data_AF-A0A382EGM4-F1
#
_entry.id   AF-A0A382EGM4-F1
#
_cell.length_a   1.000
_cell.length_b   1.000
_cell.length_c   1.000
_cell.angle_alpha   90.00
_cell.angle_beta   90.00
_cell.angle_gamma   90.00
#
_symmetry.space_group_name_H-M   'P 1'
#
loop_
_entity.id
_entity.type
_entity.pdbx_description
1 polymer ?
#
loop_
_entity_poly.entity_id
_entity_poly.type
_entity_poly.pdbx_seq_one_letter_code
_entity_poly.pdbx_strand_id
1 'polypeptide(L)'
;MAQQLRPSKSTSKKSNVDWSRREESDNFARMVKLYRQGKIDHDSFRRFRLQHGAYGTRMTDDYAMVRIKIPAGQIYPYQLEKIAQ
;
A
#
# COMPACT_ATOMS: atom_id res chain seq x y z
N MET A 1 25.47 28.59 31.90
CA MET A 1 24.02 28.74 31.62
C MET A 1 23.70 27.93 30.38
N ALA A 2 23.04 26.78 30.53
CA ALA A 2 22.64 25.96 29.38
C ALA A 2 21.40 26.59 28.73
N GLN A 3 21.51 27.00 27.46
CA GLN A 3 20.37 27.49 26.70
C GLN A 3 19.42 26.32 26.45
N GLN A 4 18.25 26.34 27.10
CA GLN A 4 17.15 25.43 26.79
C GLN A 4 16.69 25.69 25.35
N LEU A 5 16.99 24.73 24.47
CA LEU A 5 16.46 24.68 23.11
C LEU A 5 14.94 24.55 23.20
N ARG A 6 14.22 25.56 22.72
CA ARG A 6 12.74 25.54 22.67
C ARG A 6 12.31 24.53 21.61
N PRO A 7 11.35 23.62 21.90
CA PRO A 7 10.82 22.73 20.87
C PRO A 7 10.13 23.55 19.78
N SER A 8 10.43 23.25 18.52
CA SER A 8 9.76 23.88 17.38
C SER A 8 8.27 23.55 17.39
N LYS A 9 7.41 24.55 17.13
CA LYS A 9 5.96 24.33 16.99
C LYS A 9 5.71 23.30 15.88
N SER A 10 4.98 22.23 16.19
CA SER A 10 4.56 21.22 15.22
C SER A 10 3.60 21.84 14.21
N THR A 11 4.13 22.21 13.05
CA THR A 11 3.34 22.67 11.91
C THR A 11 2.92 21.48 11.05
N SER A 12 2.27 20.46 11.61
CA SER A 12 1.73 19.37 10.80
C SER A 12 0.39 19.77 10.19
N LYS A 13 0.40 20.70 9.23
CA LYS A 13 -0.73 20.83 8.30
C LYS A 13 -0.77 19.53 7.50
N LYS A 14 -1.67 18.61 7.86
CA LYS A 14 -1.97 17.43 7.03
C LYS A 14 -2.30 17.92 5.62
N SER A 15 -1.58 17.43 4.62
CA SER A 15 -1.89 17.72 3.23
C SER A 15 -3.30 17.21 2.94
N ASN A 16 -4.12 18.03 2.27
CA ASN A 16 -5.50 17.68 1.92
C ASN A 16 -5.59 16.88 0.60
N VAL A 17 -4.46 16.31 0.16
CA VAL A 17 -4.37 15.59 -1.12
C VAL A 17 -4.56 14.11 -0.86
N ASP A 18 -5.69 13.57 -1.31
CA ASP A 18 -5.94 12.14 -1.29
C ASP A 18 -5.31 11.48 -2.53
N TRP A 19 -4.19 10.80 -2.32
CA TRP A 19 -3.53 9.99 -3.34
C TRP A 19 -4.11 8.57 -3.43
N SER A 20 -4.99 8.19 -2.51
CA SER A 20 -5.60 6.87 -2.49
C SER A 20 -6.78 6.83 -3.46
N ARG A 21 -6.71 5.92 -4.44
CA ARG A 21 -7.85 5.60 -5.29
C ARG A 21 -8.50 4.33 -4.76
N ARG A 22 -9.51 4.47 -3.90
CA ARG A 22 -10.21 3.33 -3.26
C ARG A 22 -10.72 2.30 -4.27
N GLU A 23 -11.16 2.76 -5.43
CA GLU A 23 -11.61 1.93 -6.54
C GLU A 23 -10.56 0.90 -6.99
N GLU A 24 -9.26 1.22 -6.91
CA GLU A 24 -8.18 0.28 -7.25
C GLU A 24 -8.15 -0.88 -6.26
N SER A 25 -8.26 -0.58 -4.95
CA SER A 25 -8.33 -1.59 -3.89
C SER A 25 -9.58 -2.46 -4.01
N ASP A 26 -10.73 -1.85 -4.26
CA ASP A 26 -12.01 -2.57 -4.40
C ASP A 26 -12.00 -3.48 -5.64
N ASN A 27 -11.45 -3.01 -6.75
CA ASN A 27 -11.28 -3.81 -7.97
C ASN A 27 -10.34 -4.99 -7.73
N PHE A 28 -9.21 -4.76 -7.06
CA PHE A 28 -8.25 -5.82 -6.74
C PHE A 28 -8.90 -6.90 -5.87
N ALA A 29 -9.61 -6.52 -4.81
CA ALA A 29 -10.34 -7.45 -3.95
C ALA A 29 -11.38 -8.27 -4.72
N ARG A 30 -12.09 -7.64 -5.67
CA ARG A 30 -13.06 -8.31 -6.55
C ARG A 30 -12.39 -9.39 -7.41
N MET A 31 -11.26 -9.06 -8.04
CA MET A 31 -10.53 -10.01 -8.89
C MET A 31 -9.92 -11.16 -8.09
N VAL A 32 -9.40 -10.90 -6.90
CA VAL A 32 -8.96 -11.95 -5.96
C VAL A 32 -10.12 -12.90 -5.64
N LYS A 33 -11.32 -12.37 -5.35
CA LYS A 33 -12.50 -13.18 -5.07
C LYS A 33 -12.90 -14.05 -6.27
N LEU A 34 -12.93 -13.48 -7.47
CA LEU A 34 -13.26 -14.22 -8.69
C LEU A 34 -12.24 -15.32 -9.01
N TYR A 35 -10.95 -15.04 -8.82
CA TYR A 35 -9.88 -16.03 -8.97
C TYR A 35 -10.03 -17.19 -7.97
N ARG A 36 -10.28 -16.88 -6.68
CA ARG A 36 -10.54 -17.90 -5.65
C ARG A 36 -11.80 -18.75 -5.92
N GLN A 37 -12.76 -18.21 -6.68
CA GLN A 37 -13.95 -18.93 -7.14
C GLN A 37 -13.71 -19.75 -8.43
N GLY A 38 -12.50 -19.74 -9.00
CA GLY A 38 -12.19 -20.41 -10.26
C GLY A 38 -12.79 -19.74 -11.50
N LYS A 39 -13.32 -18.51 -11.38
CA LYS A 39 -13.94 -17.77 -12.50
C LYS A 39 -12.93 -17.05 -13.39
N ILE A 40 -11.67 -16.98 -12.95
CA ILE A 40 -10.54 -16.40 -13.69
C ILE A 40 -9.44 -17.44 -13.67
N ASP A 41 -8.83 -17.70 -14.83
CA ASP A 41 -7.71 -18.62 -14.92
C ASP A 41 -6.44 -18.06 -14.27
N HIS A 42 -5.51 -18.96 -13.93
CA HIS A 42 -4.27 -18.61 -13.25
C HIS A 42 -3.42 -17.59 -14.02
N ASP A 43 -3.32 -17.70 -15.36
CA ASP A 43 -2.45 -16.82 -16.15
C ASP A 43 -3.04 -15.41 -16.31
N SER A 44 -4.36 -15.30 -16.47
CA SER A 44 -5.05 -14.02 -16.46
C SER A 44 -4.94 -13.34 -15.09
N PHE A 45 -5.14 -14.09 -14.00
CA PHE A 45 -4.98 -13.54 -12.66
C PHE A 45 -3.52 -13.16 -12.36
N ARG A 46 -2.54 -13.97 -12.81
CA ARG A 46 -1.10 -13.67 -12.70
C ARG A 46 -0.74 -12.37 -13.39
N ARG A 47 -1.21 -12.15 -14.62
CA ARG A 47 -0.97 -10.88 -15.35
C ARG A 47 -1.61 -9.70 -14.60
N PHE A 48 -2.87 -9.84 -14.20
CA PHE A 48 -3.60 -8.82 -13.46
C PHE A 48 -2.88 -8.42 -12.16
N ARG A 49 -2.53 -9.39 -11.31
CA ARG A 49 -1.93 -9.10 -10.00
C ARG A 49 -0.55 -8.46 -10.11
N LEU A 50 0.26 -8.85 -11.11
CA LEU A 50 1.57 -8.25 -11.37
C LEU A 50 1.48 -6.78 -11.76
N GLN A 51 0.50 -6.41 -12.60
CA GLN A 51 0.25 -5.01 -12.98
C GLN A 51 -0.17 -4.16 -11.77
N HIS A 52 -0.85 -4.76 -10.80
CA HIS A 52 -1.29 -4.11 -9.57
C HIS A 52 -0.28 -4.21 -8.42
N GLY A 53 0.95 -4.66 -8.71
CA GLY A 53 2.05 -4.68 -7.72
C GLY A 53 1.97 -5.79 -6.68
N ALA A 54 1.19 -6.84 -6.93
CA ALA A 54 1.11 -8.03 -6.08
C ALA A 54 1.90 -9.20 -6.70
N TYR A 55 3.01 -9.55 -6.06
CA TYR A 55 3.98 -10.53 -6.52
C TYR A 55 3.88 -11.81 -5.69
N GLY A 56 4.08 -12.97 -6.31
CA GLY A 56 4.08 -14.25 -5.60
C GLY A 56 5.42 -14.46 -4.93
N THR A 57 5.47 -15.24 -3.86
CA THR A 57 6.74 -15.67 -3.28
C THR A 57 7.16 -17.03 -3.83
N ARG A 58 8.45 -17.37 -3.72
CA ARG A 58 8.96 -18.69 -4.11
C ARG A 58 8.74 -19.76 -3.03
N MET A 59 8.36 -19.35 -1.81
CA MET A 59 8.30 -20.25 -0.66
C MET A 59 6.92 -20.89 -0.50
N THR A 60 5.84 -20.11 -0.64
CA THR A 60 4.46 -20.62 -0.63
C THR A 60 3.55 -19.74 -1.49
N ASP A 61 2.51 -20.35 -2.06
CA ASP A 61 1.49 -19.65 -2.86
C ASP A 61 0.55 -18.78 -2.01
N ASP A 62 0.58 -18.97 -0.68
CA ASP A 62 -0.27 -18.25 0.27
C ASP A 62 0.26 -16.86 0.63
N TYR A 63 1.54 -16.58 0.35
CA TYR A 63 2.13 -15.27 0.58
C TYR A 63 2.31 -14.49 -0.72
N ALA A 64 2.03 -13.19 -0.63
CA ALA A 64 2.28 -12.24 -1.70
C ALA A 64 3.02 -11.02 -1.17
N MET A 65 3.98 -10.53 -1.94
CA MET A 65 4.61 -9.23 -1.72
C MET A 65 3.77 -8.16 -2.42
N VAL A 66 3.43 -7.09 -1.72
CA VAL A 66 2.64 -5.96 -2.25
C VAL A 66 3.51 -4.71 -2.31
N ARG A 67 3.61 -4.11 -3.49
CA ARG A 67 4.29 -2.83 -3.69
C ARG A 67 3.35 -1.67 -3.41
N ILE A 68 3.71 -0.85 -2.41
CA ILE A 68 3.00 0.39 -2.08
C ILE A 68 3.64 1.55 -2.85
N LYS A 69 2.81 2.39 -3.49
CA LYS A 69 3.27 3.60 -4.17
C LYS A 69 3.35 4.75 -3.18
N ILE A 70 4.55 5.34 -3.03
CA ILE A 70 4.79 6.51 -2.19
C ILE A 70 5.10 7.72 -3.09
N PRO A 71 4.17 8.68 -3.26
CA PRO A 71 4.39 9.87 -4.08
C PRO A 71 5.65 10.63 -3.64
N ALA A 72 6.55 10.90 -4.59
CA ALA A 72 7.83 11.57 -4.35
C ALA A 72 8.73 10.90 -3.27
N GLY A 73 8.44 9.66 -2.84
CA GLY A 73 9.14 9.00 -1.75
C GLY A 73 8.93 9.65 -0.37
N GLN A 74 7.97 10.58 -0.23
CA GLN A 74 7.72 11.27 1.03
C GLN A 74 6.70 10.53 1.88
N ILE A 75 7.07 10.19 3.11
CA ILE A 75 6.21 9.49 4.06
C ILE A 75 6.35 10.07 5.46
N TYR A 76 5.24 10.29 6.15
CA TYR A 76 5.22 10.75 7.54
C TYR A 76 5.28 9.59 8.53
N PRO A 77 5.79 9.79 9.76
CA PRO A 77 5.86 8.74 10.78
C PRO A 77 4.53 8.02 11.03
N TYR A 78 3.42 8.76 11.14
CA TYR A 78 2.09 8.17 11.34
C TYR A 78 1.61 7.33 10.13
N GLN A 79 2.12 7.57 8.92
CA GLN A 79 1.79 6.74 7.74
C GLN A 79 2.59 5.44 7.75
N LEU A 80 3.83 5.45 8.23
CA LEU A 80 4.62 4.23 8.46
C LEU A 80 3.96 3.34 9.52
N GLU A 81 3.49 3.93 10.62
CA GLU A 81 2.70 3.21 11.63
C GLU A 81 1.45 2.57 11.02
N LYS A 82 0.80 3.22 10.06
CA LYS A 82 -0.36 2.65 9.34
C LYS A 82 -0.01 1.50 8.40
N ILE A 83 1.21 1.46 7.87
CA ILE A 83 1.68 0.34 7.05
C ILE A 83 2.04 -0.87 7.93
N ALA A 84 2.48 -0.64 9.17
CA ALA A 84 2.87 -1.69 10.10
C ALA A 84 1.69 -2.37 10.84
N GLN A 85 0.49 -1.79 10.78
CA GLN A 85 -0.75 -2.32 11.36
C GLN A 85 -1.37 -3.38 10.45
#